data_AF-A0A2U1NMZ5-F1
#
_entry.id   AF-A0A2U1NMZ5-F1
#
_cell.length_a   1.000
_cell.length_b   1.000
_cell.length_c   1.000
_cell.angle_alpha   90.00
_cell.angle_beta   90.00
_cell.angle_gamma   90.00
#
_symmetry.space_group_name_H-M   'P 1'
#
loop_
_entity.id
_entity.type
_entity.pdbx_description
1 polymer ?
#
loop_
_entity_poly.entity_id
_entity_poly.type
_entity_poly.pdbx_seq_one_letter_code
_entity_poly.pdbx_strand_id
1 'polypeptide(L)' 'MAAHLTSKSDVYIFGVVLQEMIIVRRSMDKNRPNAEHNLVQWARPYLGERRKFYKLIDPD' A
#
# COMPACT_ATOMS: atom_id res chain seq x y z
N MET A 1 7.17 -19.60 10.54
CA MET A 1 7.66 -18.88 9.35
C MET A 1 8.22 -17.55 9.83
N ALA A 2 9.53 -17.45 10.05
CA ALA A 2 10.15 -16.14 10.22
C ALA A 2 10.18 -15.51 8.83
N ALA A 3 9.40 -14.45 8.62
CA ALA A 3 9.65 -13.56 7.49
C ALA A 3 11.14 -13.20 7.55
N HIS A 4 11.86 -13.28 6.43
CA HIS A 4 13.29 -12.98 6.38
C HIS A 4 13.54 -11.55 6.89
N LEU A 5 13.85 -11.42 8.19
CA LEU A 5 14.11 -10.17 8.91
C LEU A 5 15.43 -9.59 8.38
N THR A 6 15.32 -8.82 7.32
CA THR A 6 16.44 -8.15 6.66
C THR A 6 16.14 -6.67 6.62
N SER A 7 17.16 -5.83 6.53
CA SER A 7 16.93 -4.38 6.35
C SER A 7 16.02 -4.08 5.14
N LYS A 8 15.97 -4.97 4.14
CA LYS A 8 15.06 -4.86 3.00
C LYS A 8 13.59 -5.13 3.38
N SER A 9 13.32 -6.08 4.28
CA SER A 9 11.95 -6.31 4.77
C SER A 9 11.46 -5.12 5.59
N ASP A 10 12.33 -4.52 6.40
CA ASP A 10 11.96 -3.37 7.23
C ASP A 10 11.59 -2.15 6.37
N VAL A 11 12.38 -1.88 5.33
CA VAL A 11 12.10 -0.82 4.35
C VAL A 11 10.77 -1.09 3.62
N TYR A 12 10.51 -2.34 3.24
CA TYR A 12 9.25 -2.71 2.59
C TYR A 12 8.05 -2.45 3.51
N ILE A 13 8.12 -2.93 4.77
CA ILE A 13 7.04 -2.77 5.75
C ILE A 13 6.81 -1.29 6.05
N PHE A 14 7.87 -0.50 6.21
CA PHE A 14 7.76 0.95 6.36
C PHE A 14 7.00 1.60 5.19
N GLY A 15 7.30 1.18 3.95
CA GLY A 15 6.58 1.66 2.76
C GLY A 15 5.09 1.30 2.77
N VAL A 16 4.72 0.11 3.25
CA VAL A 16 3.31 -0.29 3.40
C VAL A 16 2.61 0.56 4.46
N VAL A 17 3.26 0.80 5.60
CA VAL A 17 2.73 1.66 6.68
C VAL A 17 2.53 3.09 6.20
N LEU A 18 3.48 3.63 5.42
CA LEU A 18 3.35 4.96 4.82
C LEU A 18 2.15 5.05 3.88
N GLN A 19 1.93 4.02 3.04
CA GLN A 19 0.76 3.97 2.16
C GLN A 19 -0.55 3.91 2.94
N GLU A 20 -0.61 3.11 4.01
CA GLU A 20 -1.79 3.00 4.87
C GLU A 20 -2.14 4.33 5.56
N MET A 21 -1.12 5.09 5.97
CA MET A 21 -1.30 6.41 6.58
C MET A 21 -1.78 7.47 5.57
N ILE A 22 -1.26 7.46 4.33
CA ILE A 22 -1.59 8.47 3.31
C ILE A 22 -2.96 8.20 2.65
N ILE A 23 -3.28 6.93 2.41
CA ILE A 23 -4.48 6.50 1.65
C ILE A 23 -5.66 6.21 2.61
N VAL A 24 -5.41 6.20 3.93
CA VAL A 24 -6.41 5.90 4.98
C VAL A 24 -7.14 4.57 4.70
N ARG A 25 -6.41 3.61 4.14
CA ARG A 25 -6.93 2.29 3.72
C ARG A 25 -6.06 1.20 4.32
N ARG A 26 -6.70 0.16 4.88
CA ARG A 26 -5.99 -0.99 5.45
C ARG A 26 -5.09 -1.67 4.41
N SER A 27 -3.88 -2.01 4.82
CA SER A 27 -2.90 -2.72 3.99
C SER A 27 -3.41 -4.08 3.48
N MET A 28 -4.24 -4.77 4.28
CA MET A 28 -4.92 -6.00 3.91
C MET A 28 -6.41 -5.92 4.28
N ASP A 29 -7.29 -6.11 3.29
CA ASP A 29 -8.75 -6.08 3.49
C ASP A 29 -9.43 -7.19 2.68
N LYS A 30 -9.87 -8.27 3.36
CA LYS A 30 -10.51 -9.43 2.72
C LYS A 30 -11.97 -9.20 2.31
N ASN A 31 -12.53 -8.05 2.66
CA ASN A 31 -13.91 -7.71 2.29
C ASN A 31 -13.99 -7.03 0.91
N ARG A 32 -12.84 -6.68 0.31
CA ARG A 32 -12.75 -6.04 -1.00
C ARG A 32 -12.63 -7.10 -2.11
N PRO A 33 -12.68 -6.73 -3.40
CA PRO A 33 -12.36 -7.66 -4.47
C PRO A 33 -10.93 -8.23 -4.34
N ASN A 34 -10.67 -9.43 -4.87
CA ASN A 34 -9.35 -10.08 -4.75
C ASN A 34 -8.16 -9.22 -5.20
N ALA A 35 -8.33 -8.41 -6.25
CA ALA A 35 -7.30 -7.50 -6.76
C ALA A 35 -7.03 -6.29 -5.83
N GLU A 36 -7.93 -6.06 -4.89
CA GLU A 36 -8.00 -4.93 -3.97
C GLU A 36 -7.71 -5.31 -2.52
N HIS A 37 -7.52 -6.60 -2.25
CA HIS A 37 -7.18 -7.11 -0.92
C HIS A 37 -5.86 -6.54 -0.40
N ASN A 38 -4.86 -6.42 -1.28
CA ASN A 38 -3.53 -5.93 -0.93
C ASN A 38 -3.37 -4.48 -1.41
N LEU A 39 -3.13 -3.58 -0.47
CA LEU A 39 -3.00 -2.15 -0.75
C LEU A 39 -1.88 -1.85 -1.75
N VAL A 40 -0.73 -2.53 -1.64
CA VAL A 40 0.42 -2.32 -2.53
C VAL A 40 0.06 -2.73 -3.96
N GLN A 41 -0.59 -3.88 -4.13
CA GLN A 41 -1.01 -4.37 -5.44
C GLN A 41 -2.03 -3.44 -6.08
N TRP A 42 -2.99 -2.96 -5.31
CA TRP A 42 -4.00 -2.01 -5.77
C TRP A 42 -3.43 -0.62 -6.09
N ALA A 43 -2.48 -0.13 -5.30
CA ALA A 43 -1.86 1.19 -5.47
C ALA A 43 -0.86 1.23 -6.63
N ARG A 44 -0.29 0.08 -7.01
CA ARG A 44 0.73 -0.06 -8.07
C ARG A 44 0.46 0.74 -9.36
N PRO A 45 -0.74 0.70 -9.99
CA PRO A 45 -1.01 1.48 -11.20
C PRO A 45 -1.01 3.01 -11.01
N TYR A 46 -1.12 3.50 -9.77
CA TYR A 46 -1.18 4.93 -9.46
C TYR A 46 0.19 5.51 -9.06
N LEU A 47 1.13 4.66 -8.65
CA LEU A 47 2.47 5.06 -8.19
C LEU A 47 3.42 5.46 -9.33
N GLY A 48 3.12 5.04 -10.57
CA GLY A 48 3.96 5.35 -11.74
C GLY A 48 3.83 6.79 -12.26
N GLU A 49 2.76 7.51 -11.89
CA GLU A 49 2.50 8.87 -12.37
C GLU A 49 2.10 9.78 -11.20
N ARG A 50 2.86 10.87 -11.00
CA ARG A 50 2.63 11.81 -9.88
C ARG A 50 1.19 12.35 -9.83
N ARG A 51 0.57 12.60 -10.98
CA ARG A 51 -0.83 13.09 -11.06
C ARG A 51 -1.84 12.03 -10.60
N LYS A 52 -1.59 10.75 -10.86
CA LYS A 52 -2.43 9.64 -10.42
C LYS A 52 -2.25 9.37 -8.93
N PHE A 53 -1.03 9.56 -8.42
CA PHE A 53 -0.75 9.44 -6.98
C PHE A 53 -1.59 10.40 -6.13
N TYR A 54 -1.76 11.66 -6.54
CA TYR A 54 -2.62 12.60 -5.79
C TYR A 54 -4.08 12.16 -5.70
N LYS A 55 -4.56 11.28 -6.57
CA LYS A 55 -5.91 10.70 -6.49
C LYS A 55 -6.03 9.60 -5.43
N LEU A 56 -4.90 9.09 -4.92
CA LEU A 56 -4.87 8.09 -3.86
C LEU A 56 -4.89 8.70 -2.46
N ILE A 57 -4.46 9.96 -2.34
CA ILE A 57 -4.47 10.68 -1.09
C ILE A 57 -5.92 11.05 -0.81
N ASP A 58 -6.39 10.75 0.40
CA ASP A 58 -7.75 11.04 0.83
C ASP A 58 -8.11 12.52 0.53
N PRO A 59 -9.18 12.80 -0.24
CA PRO A 59 -9.62 14.17 -0.51
C PRO A 59 -10.48 14.78 0.60
N ASP A 60 -10.82 14.04 1.67
CA ASP A 60 -11.50 14.58 2.86
C ASP A 60 -10.57 15.40 3.78
#